data_AF-A0A8T5ULE4-F1
#
_entry.id   AF-A0A8T5ULE4-F1
#
_cell.length_a   1.000
_cell.length_b   1.000
_cell.length_c   1.000
_cell.angle_alpha   90.00
_cell.angle_beta   90.00
_cell.angle_gamma   90.00
#
_symmetry.space_group_name_H-M   'P 1'
#
loop_
_entity.id
_entity.type
_entity.pdbx_description
1 polymer ?
#
loop_
_entity_poly.entity_id
_entity_poly.type
_entity_poly.pdbx_seq_one_letter_code
_entity_poly.pdbx_strand_id
1 'polypeptide(L)'
;MKDLHAMFESNTIKPTFNHAHILLSLLIFENHPKGIGRYRLKEELLIGKGTARSLITRLKDKVDFIKVSGGKDQNGQPKNRLGHILTEKGMRFLERVKMKIPLLIRGDLEVLKEIIIEAERNYPFICVVKQGESKIKYGMEQRDAAIKVDGSGATCLVFNGDHFVFPASTSVKNQDLKEKTNKNIEDYFKNLIPSTNSTLEKGDVFIIGLGDEPNKARLASLNAALTLI
;
A
#
# COMPACT_ATOMS: atom_id res chain seq x y z
N MET A 1 -4.15 -2.61 -12.65
CA MET A 1 -2.69 -2.83 -12.81
C MET A 1 -2.18 -2.79 -14.26
N LYS A 2 -3.01 -3.09 -15.28
CA LYS A 2 -2.59 -3.05 -16.70
C LYS A 2 -1.92 -1.73 -17.12
N ASP A 3 -2.41 -0.60 -16.60
CA ASP A 3 -1.84 0.75 -16.83
C ASP A 3 -0.34 0.88 -16.43
N LEU A 4 0.18 -0.05 -15.63
CA LEU A 4 1.55 -0.05 -15.16
C LEU A 4 2.48 -0.94 -16.00
N HIS A 5 2.00 -1.62 -17.05
CA HIS A 5 2.85 -2.51 -17.86
C HIS A 5 4.09 -1.80 -18.42
N ALA A 6 3.88 -0.60 -18.99
CA ALA A 6 4.95 0.26 -19.52
C ALA A 6 5.98 0.69 -18.44
N MET A 7 5.65 0.59 -17.15
CA MET A 7 6.60 0.87 -16.07
C MET A 7 7.71 -0.16 -15.98
N PHE A 8 7.48 -1.39 -16.46
CA PHE A 8 8.44 -2.50 -16.34
C PHE A 8 9.15 -2.86 -17.65
N GLU A 9 8.66 -2.38 -18.79
CA GLU A 9 9.28 -2.60 -20.11
C GLU A 9 10.69 -2.02 -20.17
N SER A 10 11.71 -2.85 -20.43
CA SER A 10 13.11 -2.43 -20.57
C SER A 10 13.85 -3.33 -21.55
N ASN A 11 14.61 -2.73 -22.47
CA ASN A 11 15.42 -3.45 -23.45
C ASN A 11 16.79 -3.90 -22.88
N THR A 12 17.13 -3.46 -21.67
CA THR A 12 18.42 -3.75 -21.04
C THR A 12 18.22 -4.38 -19.66
N ILE A 13 18.12 -3.55 -18.62
CA ILE A 13 18.01 -4.01 -17.22
C ILE A 13 16.58 -3.74 -16.76
N LYS A 14 15.94 -4.77 -16.18
CA LYS A 14 14.61 -4.62 -15.59
C LYS A 14 14.65 -3.63 -14.42
N PRO A 15 13.63 -2.77 -14.25
CA PRO A 15 13.57 -1.90 -13.09
C PRO A 15 13.60 -2.69 -11.77
N THR A 16 14.31 -2.16 -10.77
CA THR A 16 14.46 -2.79 -9.45
C THR A 16 13.37 -2.40 -8.47
N PHE A 17 12.50 -1.45 -8.83
CA PHE A 17 11.28 -1.16 -8.07
C PHE A 17 10.14 -2.11 -8.47
N ASN A 18 9.12 -2.21 -7.63
CA ASN A 18 7.93 -3.04 -7.85
C ASN A 18 6.63 -2.20 -7.81
N HIS A 19 5.49 -2.86 -7.90
CA HIS A 19 4.17 -2.22 -7.85
C HIS A 19 3.92 -1.44 -6.55
N ALA A 20 4.37 -1.93 -5.40
CA ALA A 20 4.22 -1.24 -4.12
C ALA A 20 4.94 0.11 -4.12
N HIS A 21 6.17 0.16 -4.65
CA HIS A 21 6.91 1.41 -4.81
C HIS A 21 6.20 2.41 -5.73
N ILE A 22 5.62 1.93 -6.84
CA ILE A 22 4.84 2.77 -7.77
C ILE A 22 3.63 3.35 -7.04
N LEU A 23 2.79 2.52 -6.43
CA LEU A 23 1.56 2.98 -5.80
C LEU A 23 1.83 3.86 -4.57
N LEU A 24 2.80 3.50 -3.74
CA LEU A 24 3.18 4.31 -2.59
C LEU A 24 3.70 5.68 -3.03
N SER A 25 4.44 5.76 -4.14
CA SER A 25 4.88 7.04 -4.68
C SER A 25 3.71 7.95 -5.06
N LEU A 26 2.66 7.40 -5.69
CA LEU A 26 1.47 8.16 -6.08
C LEU A 26 0.70 8.66 -4.86
N LEU A 27 0.53 7.83 -3.83
CA LEU A 27 -0.06 8.23 -2.55
C LEU A 27 0.75 9.35 -1.88
N ILE A 28 2.09 9.28 -1.93
CA ILE A 28 2.95 10.34 -1.39
C ILE A 28 2.78 11.63 -2.20
N PHE A 29 2.72 11.57 -3.53
CA PHE A 29 2.51 12.76 -4.37
C PHE A 29 1.17 13.43 -4.11
N GLU A 30 0.10 12.66 -3.94
CA GLU A 30 -1.23 13.16 -3.59
C GLU A 30 -1.21 13.96 -2.28
N ASN A 31 -0.51 13.45 -1.26
CA ASN A 31 -0.35 14.12 0.04
C ASN A 31 0.60 15.34 -0.01
N HIS A 32 1.27 15.60 -1.14
CA HIS A 32 2.21 16.70 -1.31
C HIS A 32 1.87 17.53 -2.58
N PRO A 33 0.75 18.26 -2.60
CA PRO A 33 0.29 19.00 -3.78
C PRO A 33 1.24 20.12 -4.23
N LYS A 34 2.13 20.58 -3.32
CA LYS A 34 3.19 21.57 -3.66
C LYS A 34 4.38 20.94 -4.39
N GLY A 35 4.53 19.62 -4.31
CA GLY A 35 5.61 18.84 -4.89
C GLY A 35 6.51 18.20 -3.85
N ILE A 36 7.06 17.04 -4.21
CA ILE A 36 8.10 16.34 -3.43
C ILE A 36 9.32 16.04 -4.30
N GLY A 37 10.51 16.27 -3.75
CA GLY A 37 11.77 16.01 -4.43
C GLY A 37 12.18 14.53 -4.42
N ARG A 38 12.98 14.13 -5.41
CA ARG A 38 13.50 12.75 -5.54
C ARG A 38 14.21 12.23 -4.29
N TYR A 39 14.97 13.09 -3.59
CA TYR A 39 15.72 12.65 -2.40
C TYR A 39 14.79 12.22 -1.28
N ARG A 40 13.75 13.01 -0.99
CA ARG A 40 12.75 12.63 0.02
C ARG A 40 11.95 11.40 -0.43
N LEU A 41 11.55 11.35 -1.70
CA LEU A 41 10.83 10.18 -2.24
C LEU A 41 11.64 8.89 -2.10
N LYS A 42 12.96 8.95 -2.29
CA LYS A 42 13.87 7.82 -2.12
C LYS A 42 13.80 7.25 -0.69
N GLU A 43 13.86 8.11 0.33
CA GLU A 43 13.80 7.68 1.73
C GLU A 43 12.43 7.09 2.10
N GLU A 44 11.35 7.73 1.64
CA GLU A 44 9.97 7.27 1.89
C GLU A 44 9.66 5.90 1.28
N LEU A 45 10.38 5.55 0.20
CA LEU A 45 10.22 4.32 -0.56
C LEU A 45 11.30 3.28 -0.27
N LEU A 46 12.32 3.59 0.53
CA LEU A 46 13.43 2.69 0.89
C LEU A 46 14.18 2.11 -0.32
N ILE A 47 14.41 2.94 -1.34
CA ILE A 47 15.09 2.52 -2.59
C ILE A 47 16.42 3.22 -2.82
N GLY A 48 17.25 2.70 -3.72
CA GLY A 48 18.49 3.36 -4.13
C GLY A 48 18.26 4.64 -4.96
N LYS A 49 19.25 5.54 -4.98
CA LYS A 49 19.22 6.79 -5.78
C LYS A 49 18.95 6.54 -7.27
N GLY A 50 19.57 5.50 -7.84
CA GLY A 50 19.37 5.08 -9.22
C GLY A 50 17.93 4.62 -9.49
N THR A 51 17.40 3.78 -8.59
CA THR A 51 16.02 3.28 -8.63
C THR A 51 15.01 4.42 -8.54
N ALA A 52 15.20 5.37 -7.62
CA ALA A 52 14.33 6.54 -7.48
C ALA A 52 14.34 7.42 -8.74
N ARG A 53 15.51 7.63 -9.36
CA ARG A 53 15.60 8.36 -10.64
C ARG A 53 14.83 7.64 -11.73
N SER A 54 15.03 6.32 -11.87
CA SER A 54 14.34 5.50 -12.86
C SER A 54 12.82 5.52 -12.68
N LEU A 55 12.34 5.35 -11.44
CA LEU A 55 10.92 5.39 -11.09
C LEU A 55 10.28 6.71 -11.51
N ILE A 56 10.88 7.84 -11.14
CA ILE A 56 10.38 9.18 -11.48
C ILE A 56 10.37 9.39 -13.00
N THR A 57 11.46 9.05 -13.69
CA THR A 57 11.54 9.18 -15.15
C THR A 57 10.42 8.39 -15.80
N ARG A 58 10.15 7.15 -15.37
CA ARG A 58 9.10 6.33 -15.95
C ARG A 58 7.69 6.83 -15.64
N LEU A 59 7.43 7.23 -14.38
CA LEU A 59 6.16 7.82 -14.00
C LEU A 59 5.81 9.06 -14.83
N LYS A 60 6.82 9.86 -15.17
CA LYS A 60 6.67 11.09 -15.95
C LYS A 60 6.63 10.82 -17.47
N ASP A 61 7.64 10.12 -18.00
CA ASP A 61 7.88 10.00 -19.44
C ASP A 61 7.20 8.78 -20.09
N LYS A 62 6.84 7.74 -19.33
CA LYS A 62 6.23 6.50 -19.88
C LYS A 62 4.73 6.41 -19.68
N VAL A 63 4.24 6.84 -18.51
CA VAL A 63 2.81 6.71 -18.17
C VAL A 63 2.12 8.05 -17.95
N ASP A 64 2.85 9.16 -17.88
CA ASP A 64 2.34 10.52 -17.67
C ASP A 64 1.47 10.64 -16.39
N PHE A 65 1.93 10.03 -15.29
CA PHE A 65 1.25 10.07 -14.00
C PHE A 65 1.74 11.22 -13.12
N ILE A 66 2.94 11.75 -13.38
CA ILE A 66 3.51 12.86 -12.62
C ILE A 66 4.08 13.93 -13.55
N LYS A 67 4.14 15.16 -13.07
CA LYS A 67 4.81 16.30 -13.71
C LYS A 67 5.68 17.05 -12.71
N VAL A 68 6.60 17.88 -13.22
CA VAL A 68 7.42 18.75 -12.36
C VAL A 68 6.57 19.93 -11.89
N SER A 69 6.61 20.25 -10.60
CA SER A 69 6.00 21.44 -10.01
C SER A 69 6.95 22.64 -10.10
N GLY A 70 6.43 23.81 -10.49
CA GLY A 70 7.17 25.07 -10.65
C GLY A 70 6.77 25.88 -11.89
N GLY A 71 7.02 27.18 -11.86
CA GLY A 71 6.87 28.04 -13.05
C GLY A 71 7.91 27.73 -14.11
N LYS A 72 7.67 28.10 -15.37
CA LYS A 72 8.72 28.09 -16.40
C LYS A 72 9.42 29.45 -16.43
N ASP A 73 10.72 29.45 -16.68
CA ASP A 73 11.45 30.66 -17.02
C ASP A 73 11.16 31.03 -18.47
N GLN A 74 11.70 32.17 -18.88
CA GLN A 74 11.59 32.72 -20.22
C GLN A 74 12.14 31.81 -21.33
N ASN A 75 12.87 30.74 -20.98
CA ASN A 75 13.40 29.73 -21.90
C ASN A 75 12.60 28.41 -21.82
N GLY A 76 11.46 28.39 -21.12
CA GLY A 76 10.63 27.21 -20.94
C GLY A 76 11.16 26.21 -19.90
N GLN A 77 12.24 26.53 -19.17
CA GLN A 77 12.81 25.66 -18.14
C GLN A 77 12.15 25.88 -16.78
N PRO A 78 12.04 24.89 -15.88
CA PRO A 78 11.41 25.09 -14.58
C PRO A 78 12.19 26.11 -13.70
N LYS A 79 11.61 27.30 -13.46
CA LYS A 79 12.16 28.45 -12.71
C LYS A 79 12.21 28.24 -11.19
N ASN A 80 11.59 27.19 -10.65
CA ASN A 80 11.70 26.76 -9.25
C ASN A 80 11.24 25.31 -9.14
N ARG A 81 12.16 24.33 -9.21
CA ARG A 81 11.80 22.90 -9.17
C ARG A 81 11.37 22.52 -7.74
N LEU A 82 10.09 22.67 -7.45
CA LEU A 82 9.49 22.30 -6.15
C LEU A 82 9.32 20.79 -5.98
N GLY A 83 9.66 20.00 -7.00
CA GLY A 83 9.58 18.54 -6.99
C GLY A 83 8.61 18.03 -8.04
N HIS A 84 7.97 16.89 -7.77
CA HIS A 84 6.98 16.29 -8.65
C HIS A 84 5.61 16.23 -7.99
N ILE A 85 4.57 16.35 -8.79
CA ILE A 85 3.15 16.29 -8.41
C ILE A 85 2.40 15.36 -9.38
N LEU A 86 1.23 14.87 -8.97
CA LEU A 86 0.36 14.09 -9.86
C LEU A 86 -0.13 14.92 -11.05
N THR A 87 -0.28 14.25 -12.20
CA THR A 87 -1.11 14.74 -13.31
C THR A 87 -2.57 14.34 -13.08
N GLU A 88 -3.50 14.87 -13.89
CA GLU A 88 -4.89 14.39 -13.87
C GLU A 88 -4.99 12.90 -14.17
N LYS A 89 -4.18 12.40 -15.10
CA LYS A 89 -4.13 10.98 -15.45
C LYS A 89 -3.65 10.13 -14.27
N GLY A 90 -2.60 10.58 -13.57
CA GLY A 90 -2.11 9.96 -12.35
C GLY A 90 -3.15 9.95 -11.23
N MET A 91 -3.87 11.07 -11.05
CA MET A 91 -4.95 11.19 -10.07
C MET A 91 -6.08 10.20 -10.36
N ARG A 92 -6.59 10.17 -11.59
CA ARG A 92 -7.65 9.22 -12.01
C ARG A 92 -7.22 7.77 -11.84
N PHE A 93 -5.96 7.46 -12.11
CA PHE A 93 -5.43 6.12 -11.85
C PHE A 93 -5.43 5.80 -10.35
N LEU A 94 -4.95 6.72 -9.52
CA LEU A 94 -4.90 6.55 -8.08
C LEU A 94 -6.29 6.43 -7.45
N GLU A 95 -7.28 7.19 -7.92
CA GLU A 95 -8.68 7.06 -7.51
C GLU A 95 -9.22 5.65 -7.77
N ARG A 96 -8.92 5.06 -8.94
CA ARG A 96 -9.30 3.66 -9.23
C ARG A 96 -8.61 2.66 -8.31
N VAL A 97 -7.35 2.91 -7.97
CA VAL A 97 -6.64 2.08 -6.99
C VAL A 97 -7.29 2.20 -5.62
N LYS A 98 -7.64 3.41 -5.18
CA LYS A 98 -8.29 3.66 -3.89
C LYS A 98 -9.68 3.05 -3.75
N MET A 99 -10.42 2.86 -4.84
CA MET A 99 -11.65 2.06 -4.80
C MET A 99 -11.42 0.60 -4.39
N LYS A 100 -10.22 0.06 -4.62
CA LYS A 100 -9.82 -1.29 -4.19
C LYS A 100 -8.99 -1.30 -2.91
N ILE A 101 -8.16 -0.28 -2.69
CA ILE A 101 -7.36 -0.08 -1.49
C ILE A 101 -7.76 1.26 -0.84
N PRO A 102 -8.89 1.33 -0.13
CA PRO A 102 -9.40 2.59 0.41
C PRO A 102 -8.56 3.15 1.55
N LEU A 103 -7.74 2.31 2.20
CA LEU A 103 -7.03 2.67 3.42
C LEU A 103 -5.60 2.13 3.42
N LEU A 104 -4.65 3.01 3.78
CA LEU A 104 -3.27 2.67 4.15
C LEU A 104 -2.82 3.64 5.25
N ILE A 105 -2.83 3.19 6.50
CA ILE A 105 -2.54 4.04 7.67
C ILE A 105 -1.70 3.30 8.71
N ARG A 106 -1.08 4.04 9.62
CA ARG A 106 -0.43 3.45 10.79
C ARG A 106 -1.49 2.88 11.73
N GLY A 107 -1.26 1.65 12.20
CA GLY A 107 -2.10 1.00 13.19
C GLY A 107 -1.75 1.41 14.61
N ASP A 108 -2.71 1.24 15.53
CA ASP A 108 -2.47 1.39 16.96
C ASP A 108 -1.81 0.11 17.51
N LEU A 109 -0.57 0.23 18.00
CA LEU A 109 0.19 -0.90 18.50
C LEU A 109 -0.46 -1.53 19.74
N GLU A 110 -1.02 -0.73 20.65
CA GLU A 110 -1.61 -1.24 21.90
C GLU A 110 -2.84 -2.10 21.64
N VAL A 111 -3.59 -1.77 20.59
CA VAL A 111 -4.76 -2.54 20.16
C VAL A 111 -4.34 -3.79 19.38
N LEU A 112 -3.35 -3.66 18.49
CA LEU A 112 -3.00 -4.71 17.52
C LEU A 112 -1.99 -5.74 18.07
N LYS A 113 -1.32 -5.48 19.19
CA LYS A 113 -0.26 -6.35 19.73
C LYS A 113 -0.67 -7.80 19.96
N GLU A 114 -1.95 -8.08 20.18
CA GLU A 114 -2.47 -9.43 20.39
C GLU A 114 -2.57 -10.27 19.11
N ILE A 115 -2.53 -9.64 17.93
CA ILE A 115 -2.73 -10.31 16.63
C ILE A 115 -1.54 -10.15 15.68
N ILE A 116 -0.44 -9.56 16.15
CA ILE A 116 0.78 -9.37 15.38
C ILE A 116 1.97 -10.04 16.07
N ILE A 117 2.97 -10.43 15.29
CA ILE A 117 4.19 -11.04 15.82
C ILE A 117 5.16 -9.97 16.31
N GLU A 118 5.89 -10.25 17.38
CA GLU A 118 6.97 -9.40 17.91
C GLU A 118 6.58 -7.91 18.02
N ALA A 119 5.40 -7.62 18.59
CA ALA A 119 4.82 -6.29 18.66
C ALA A 119 5.80 -5.22 19.19
N GLU A 120 6.57 -5.54 20.23
CA GLU A 120 7.55 -4.62 20.86
C GLU A 120 8.71 -4.19 19.95
N ARG A 121 8.92 -4.88 18.83
CA ARG A 121 9.99 -4.60 17.87
C ARG A 121 9.49 -4.03 16.55
N ASN A 122 8.18 -3.87 16.41
CA ASN A 122 7.56 -3.60 15.11
C ASN A 122 6.55 -2.47 15.16
N TYR A 123 6.48 -1.74 14.05
CA TYR A 123 5.44 -0.78 13.75
C TYR A 123 4.36 -1.46 12.90
N PRO A 124 3.07 -1.35 13.26
CA PRO A 124 1.99 -1.86 12.43
C PRO A 124 1.49 -0.79 11.44
N PHE A 125 1.26 -1.21 10.19
CA PHE A 125 0.50 -0.45 9.20
C PHE A 125 -0.67 -1.28 8.69
N ILE A 126 -1.84 -0.69 8.65
CA ILE A 126 -3.08 -1.31 8.18
C ILE A 126 -3.29 -0.91 6.73
N CYS A 127 -3.50 -1.91 5.87
CA CYS A 127 -3.94 -1.72 4.50
C CYS A 127 -5.21 -2.55 4.28
N VAL A 128 -6.26 -1.93 3.73
CA VAL A 128 -7.54 -2.61 3.50
C VAL A 128 -7.71 -2.86 2.01
N VAL A 129 -8.11 -4.07 1.64
CA VAL A 129 -8.44 -4.46 0.27
C VAL A 129 -9.91 -4.84 0.19
N LYS A 130 -10.65 -4.14 -0.66
CA LYS A 130 -12.07 -4.41 -0.91
C LYS A 130 -12.27 -5.73 -1.64
N GLN A 131 -13.13 -6.59 -1.09
CA GLN A 131 -13.52 -7.88 -1.68
C GLN A 131 -12.31 -8.77 -2.05
N GLY A 132 -11.29 -8.79 -1.20
CA GLY A 132 -10.04 -9.55 -1.41
C GLY A 132 -10.11 -11.02 -0.99
N GLU A 133 -11.15 -11.46 -0.26
CA GLU A 133 -11.22 -12.80 0.36
C GLU A 133 -10.99 -13.94 -0.64
N SER A 134 -11.46 -13.82 -1.88
CA SER A 134 -11.31 -14.90 -2.88
C SER A 134 -9.86 -15.25 -3.22
N LYS A 135 -8.90 -14.37 -2.92
CA LYS A 135 -7.47 -14.54 -3.19
C LYS A 135 -6.64 -14.82 -1.93
N ILE A 136 -7.27 -14.90 -0.76
CA ILE A 136 -6.58 -15.25 0.49
C ILE A 136 -6.89 -16.69 0.88
N LYS A 137 -5.84 -17.46 1.22
CA LYS A 137 -5.98 -18.82 1.76
C LYS A 137 -5.73 -18.82 3.26
N TYR A 138 -4.48 -18.61 3.65
CA TYR A 138 -4.03 -18.64 5.04
C TYR A 138 -3.31 -17.36 5.46
N GLY A 139 -3.20 -16.37 4.58
CA GLY A 139 -2.39 -15.16 4.81
C GLY A 139 -0.87 -15.36 4.66
N MET A 140 -0.40 -16.58 4.37
CA MET A 140 1.03 -16.86 4.21
C MET A 140 1.62 -16.16 2.98
N GLU A 141 0.90 -16.13 1.87
CA GLU A 141 1.33 -15.46 0.65
C GLU A 141 1.51 -13.94 0.88
N GLN A 142 0.64 -13.35 1.70
CA GLN A 142 0.69 -11.94 2.08
C GLN A 142 1.87 -11.67 3.03
N ARG A 143 2.09 -12.54 4.02
CA ARG A 143 3.26 -12.47 4.92
C ARG A 143 4.56 -12.54 4.13
N ASP A 144 4.70 -13.50 3.24
CA ASP A 144 5.90 -13.68 2.43
C ASP A 144 6.10 -12.50 1.45
N ALA A 145 5.01 -11.92 0.94
CA ALA A 145 5.07 -10.70 0.15
C ALA A 145 5.53 -9.49 0.97
N ALA A 146 5.11 -9.35 2.23
CA ALA A 146 5.62 -8.31 3.13
C ALA A 146 7.13 -8.46 3.38
N ILE A 147 7.60 -9.68 3.61
CA ILE A 147 9.02 -9.97 3.87
C ILE A 147 9.90 -9.67 2.64
N LYS A 148 9.39 -9.90 1.42
CA LYS A 148 10.11 -9.60 0.16
C LYS A 148 10.46 -8.13 -0.05
N VAL A 149 9.88 -7.21 0.73
CA VAL A 149 10.18 -5.77 0.70
C VAL A 149 10.76 -5.29 2.03
N ASP A 150 11.50 -6.16 2.71
CA ASP A 150 12.18 -5.93 3.98
C ASP A 150 11.24 -5.59 5.16
N GLY A 151 9.97 -6.01 5.07
CA GLY A 151 9.05 -6.02 6.21
C GLY A 151 9.29 -7.22 7.13
N SER A 152 8.82 -7.13 8.37
CA SER A 152 8.94 -8.23 9.35
C SER A 152 7.87 -9.31 9.16
N GLY A 153 6.81 -9.00 8.41
CA GLY A 153 5.70 -9.92 8.14
C GLY A 153 4.38 -9.19 7.93
N ALA A 154 3.30 -9.96 7.84
CA ALA A 154 1.95 -9.43 7.83
C ALA A 154 0.96 -10.42 8.45
N THR A 155 -0.03 -9.88 9.17
CA THR A 155 -1.24 -10.59 9.60
C THR A 155 -2.39 -10.18 8.69
N CYS A 156 -3.27 -11.12 8.35
CA CYS A 156 -4.48 -10.82 7.59
C CYS A 156 -5.72 -11.19 8.37
N LEU A 157 -6.76 -10.37 8.26
CA LEU A 157 -8.10 -10.63 8.76
C LEU A 157 -9.11 -10.43 7.65
N VAL A 158 -10.15 -11.24 7.63
CA VAL A 158 -11.25 -11.14 6.68
C VAL A 158 -12.51 -10.70 7.42
N PHE A 159 -13.23 -9.72 6.88
CA PHE A 159 -14.55 -9.39 7.39
C PHE A 159 -15.59 -10.33 6.77
N ASN A 160 -16.24 -11.16 7.59
CA ASN A 160 -17.20 -12.16 7.10
C ASN A 160 -18.63 -11.62 6.91
N GLY A 161 -18.84 -10.32 7.18
CA GLY A 161 -20.15 -9.66 7.19
C GLY A 161 -20.57 -9.19 8.59
N ASP A 162 -19.99 -9.77 9.64
CA ASP A 162 -20.29 -9.42 11.04
C ASP A 162 -19.02 -9.30 11.90
N HIS A 163 -18.09 -10.25 11.73
CA HIS A 163 -16.86 -10.37 12.52
C HIS A 163 -15.61 -10.30 11.65
N PHE A 164 -14.49 -9.93 12.29
CA PHE A 164 -13.16 -10.12 11.74
C PHE A 164 -12.64 -11.49 12.14
N VAL A 165 -12.20 -12.24 11.14
CA VAL A 165 -11.74 -13.62 11.35
C VAL A 165 -10.39 -13.85 10.69
N PHE A 166 -9.58 -14.70 11.31
CA PHE A 166 -8.35 -15.16 10.68
C PHE A 166 -8.66 -16.05 9.46
N PRO A 167 -7.88 -15.94 8.38
CA PRO A 167 -8.03 -16.81 7.22
C PRO A 167 -7.68 -18.26 7.60
N ALA A 168 -8.62 -19.18 7.39
CA ALA A 168 -8.45 -20.62 7.61
C ALA A 168 -8.71 -21.40 6.31
N SER A 169 -8.21 -22.63 6.22
CA SER A 169 -8.35 -23.47 5.02
C SER A 169 -9.80 -23.54 4.54
N THR A 170 -10.02 -23.32 3.24
CA THR A 170 -11.29 -23.54 2.54
C THR A 170 -11.77 -25.00 2.58
N SER A 171 -10.96 -25.96 3.06
CA SER A 171 -11.39 -27.35 3.25
C SER A 171 -12.27 -27.57 4.49
N VAL A 172 -12.47 -26.56 5.32
CA VAL A 172 -13.43 -26.61 6.42
C VAL A 172 -14.71 -25.92 5.99
N LYS A 173 -15.70 -26.69 5.56
CA LYS A 173 -17.06 -26.22 5.20
C LYS A 173 -17.81 -25.52 6.35
N ASN A 174 -17.25 -25.52 7.56
CA ASN A 174 -17.80 -24.81 8.71
C ASN A 174 -17.19 -23.42 8.79
N GLN A 175 -17.97 -22.39 8.40
CA GLN A 175 -17.67 -20.99 8.69
C GLN A 175 -17.45 -20.74 10.19
N ASP A 176 -17.94 -21.63 11.05
CA ASP A 176 -17.83 -21.58 12.51
C ASP A 176 -16.45 -21.91 13.07
N LEU A 177 -15.50 -22.38 12.24
CA LEU A 177 -14.14 -22.73 12.66
C LEU A 177 -13.09 -21.65 12.35
N LYS A 178 -13.49 -20.48 11.86
CA LYS A 178 -12.57 -19.34 11.74
C LYS A 178 -12.49 -18.62 13.10
N GLU A 179 -11.29 -18.59 13.67
CA GLU A 179 -11.03 -17.90 14.95
C GLU A 179 -11.38 -16.41 14.83
N LYS A 180 -12.31 -15.96 15.66
CA LYS A 180 -12.75 -14.56 15.73
C LYS A 180 -11.75 -13.76 16.54
N THR A 181 -11.56 -12.49 16.17
CA THR A 181 -10.77 -11.56 16.99
C THR A 181 -11.51 -11.18 18.28
N ASN A 182 -10.78 -10.65 19.26
CA ASN A 182 -11.40 -10.09 20.45
C ASN A 182 -12.27 -8.85 20.13
N LYS A 183 -13.11 -8.44 21.07
CA LYS A 183 -14.02 -7.29 20.93
C LYS A 183 -13.28 -5.96 20.66
N ASN A 184 -12.15 -5.72 21.31
CA ASN A 184 -11.38 -4.48 21.15
C ASN A 184 -10.89 -4.31 19.70
N ILE A 185 -10.38 -5.38 19.10
CA ILE A 185 -9.93 -5.41 17.71
C ILE A 185 -11.09 -5.26 16.74
N GLU A 186 -12.23 -5.92 17.01
CA GLU A 186 -13.43 -5.73 16.21
C GLU A 186 -13.90 -4.28 16.21
N ASP A 187 -14.04 -3.67 17.40
CA ASP A 187 -14.50 -2.30 17.55
C ASP A 187 -13.51 -1.33 16.85
N TYR A 188 -12.21 -1.57 17.00
CA TYR A 188 -11.17 -0.78 16.33
C TYR A 188 -11.33 -0.78 14.80
N PHE A 189 -11.44 -1.96 14.17
CA PHE A 189 -11.57 -2.03 12.71
C PHE A 189 -12.95 -1.59 12.20
N LYS A 190 -14.04 -1.88 12.93
CA LYS A 190 -15.39 -1.41 12.59
C LYS A 190 -15.48 0.12 12.58
N ASN A 191 -14.75 0.80 13.46
CA ASN A 191 -14.68 2.26 13.50
C ASN A 191 -13.75 2.86 12.44
N LEU A 192 -12.83 2.08 11.89
CA LEU A 192 -11.80 2.58 10.97
C LEU A 192 -12.33 2.87 9.57
N ILE A 193 -13.12 1.98 8.99
CA ILE A 193 -13.60 2.14 7.60
C ILE A 193 -14.65 3.23 7.42
N PRO A 194 -15.65 3.41 8.30
CA PRO A 194 -16.60 4.52 8.19
C PRO A 194 -15.93 5.91 8.29
N SER A 195 -14.73 6.00 8.87
CA SER A 195 -13.92 7.24 8.86
C SER A 195 -13.33 7.57 7.49
N THR A 196 -13.41 6.63 6.54
CA THR A 196 -13.09 6.81 5.14
C THR A 196 -14.39 6.94 4.33
N ASN A 197 -14.33 7.51 3.13
CA ASN A 197 -15.49 7.54 2.20
C ASN A 197 -15.77 6.14 1.58
N SER A 198 -15.68 5.07 2.38
CA SER A 198 -15.87 3.68 1.99
C SER A 198 -16.76 2.96 3.01
N THR A 199 -17.48 1.94 2.54
CA THR A 199 -18.27 1.02 3.36
C THR A 199 -17.43 -0.20 3.74
N LEU A 200 -17.75 -0.84 4.87
CA LEU A 200 -17.23 -2.15 5.24
C LEU A 200 -18.15 -3.22 4.65
N GLU A 201 -17.59 -4.18 3.90
CA GLU A 201 -18.35 -5.21 3.19
C GLU A 201 -17.78 -6.60 3.45
N LYS A 202 -18.66 -7.62 3.42
CA LYS A 202 -18.23 -9.01 3.47
C LYS A 202 -17.19 -9.30 2.39
N GLY A 203 -16.10 -9.95 2.80
CA GLY A 203 -14.98 -10.31 1.94
C GLY A 203 -13.90 -9.23 1.86
N ASP A 204 -14.06 -8.08 2.53
CA ASP A 204 -12.97 -7.13 2.74
C ASP A 204 -11.86 -7.76 3.56
N VAL A 205 -10.61 -7.48 3.19
CA VAL A 205 -9.42 -8.02 3.83
C VAL A 205 -8.62 -6.88 4.45
N PHE A 206 -8.27 -7.05 5.72
CA PHE A 206 -7.45 -6.13 6.48
C PHE A 206 -6.08 -6.77 6.64
N ILE A 207 -5.06 -6.11 6.09
CA ILE A 207 -3.68 -6.55 6.14
C ILE A 207 -2.94 -5.64 7.11
N ILE A 208 -2.39 -6.23 8.17
CA ILE A 208 -1.53 -5.57 9.14
C ILE A 208 -0.10 -5.97 8.81
N GLY A 209 0.58 -5.15 8.01
CA GLY A 209 2.01 -5.32 7.72
C GLY A 209 2.88 -4.71 8.81
N LEU A 210 4.05 -5.31 9.00
CA LEU A 210 4.98 -5.02 10.09
C LEU A 210 6.35 -4.64 9.55
N GLY A 211 7.07 -3.83 10.33
CA GLY A 211 8.47 -3.50 10.09
C GLY A 211 9.11 -2.87 11.33
N ASP A 212 10.41 -3.04 11.48
CA ASP A 212 11.23 -2.39 12.52
C ASP A 212 11.34 -0.86 12.33
N GLU A 213 10.88 -0.34 11.19
CA GLU A 213 10.71 1.09 10.91
C GLU A 213 9.33 1.39 10.29
N PRO A 214 8.73 2.57 10.53
CA PRO A 214 7.42 2.91 9.98
C PRO A 214 7.33 2.84 8.46
N ASN A 215 8.39 3.22 7.73
CA ASN A 215 8.42 3.18 6.27
C ASN A 215 8.43 1.76 5.73
N LYS A 216 9.13 0.83 6.42
CA LYS A 216 9.14 -0.59 6.07
C LYS A 216 7.78 -1.21 6.30
N ALA A 217 7.17 -0.94 7.46
CA ALA A 217 5.81 -1.39 7.76
C ALA A 217 4.81 -0.92 6.70
N ARG A 218 4.83 0.36 6.34
CA ARG A 218 3.95 0.93 5.31
C ARG A 218 4.14 0.27 3.94
N LEU A 219 5.38 0.06 3.51
CA LEU A 219 5.69 -0.61 2.24
C LEU A 219 5.28 -2.09 2.27
N ALA A 220 5.54 -2.78 3.38
CA ALA A 220 5.19 -4.17 3.62
C ALA A 220 3.67 -4.39 3.55
N SER A 221 2.87 -3.57 4.25
CA SER A 221 1.41 -3.65 4.22
C SER A 221 0.86 -3.48 2.81
N LEU A 222 1.37 -2.50 2.06
CA LEU A 222 0.94 -2.26 0.68
C LEU A 222 1.36 -3.39 -0.25
N ASN A 223 2.59 -3.91 -0.13
CA ASN A 223 3.06 -4.99 -0.98
C ASN A 223 2.29 -6.30 -0.72
N ALA A 224 1.96 -6.59 0.53
CA ALA A 224 1.10 -7.70 0.91
C ALA A 224 -0.32 -7.52 0.35
N ALA A 225 -0.93 -6.34 0.50
CA ALA A 225 -2.25 -6.02 -0.04
C ALA A 225 -2.33 -6.22 -1.57
N LEU A 226 -1.27 -5.88 -2.31
CA LEU A 226 -1.25 -6.00 -3.77
C LEU A 226 -1.32 -7.43 -4.29
N THR A 227 -1.05 -8.43 -3.45
CA THR A 227 -1.24 -9.85 -3.83
C THR A 227 -2.72 -10.22 -4.02
N LEU A 228 -3.64 -9.38 -3.52
CA LEU A 228 -5.09 -9.61 -3.56
C LEU A 228 -5.77 -8.85 -4.72
N ILE A 229 -5.02 -8.19 -5.62
CA ILE A 229 -5.58 -7.30 -6.66
C ILE A 229 -5.27 -7.78 -8.07
#